data_AF-A0A7C6LWU6-F1
#
_entry.id   AF-A0A7C6LWU6-F1
#
_cell.length_a   1.000
_cell.length_b   1.000
_cell.length_c   1.000
_cell.angle_alpha   90.00
_cell.angle_beta   90.00
_cell.angle_gamma   90.00
#
_symmetry.space_group_name_H-M   'P 1'
#
loop_
_entity.id
_entity.type
_entity.pdbx_description
1 polymer ?
#
loop_
_entity_poly.entity_id
_entity_poly.type
_entity_poly.pdbx_seq_one_letter_code
_entity_poly.pdbx_strand_id
1 'polypeptide(L)'
;MPGRRRAARKRTLPRALTSQFALPSAAAATLVFTTTGATMAGSAPLELQATPVDIALAQSQVSESRSDVEALAERRSETTGTAALLQGRQQEQDRIARDKQRKALAKKKEEEAEKKRQEEARKASQRWVFPIGKYRYTSGFGSRWGRLHAGIDLAAPVGTPIYSVSSGVVRRAAHTGACGNNVWIEHWDGTVTRYCHLDYMSVSVGQRVAPGEKIGGNGNTGRSYGPHLHFEVRPGGMDGAPVNPVGWLKSKGLGI
;
A
#
# COMPACT_ATOMS: atom_id res chain seq x y z
N MET A 1 -31.60 -16.79 18.35
CA MET A 1 -30.20 -16.81 18.84
C MET A 1 -29.71 -15.38 18.99
N PRO A 2 -29.53 -14.85 20.22
CA PRO A 2 -29.12 -13.47 20.43
C PRO A 2 -27.60 -13.30 20.48
N GLY A 3 -27.11 -12.24 19.85
CA GLY A 3 -26.12 -11.32 20.40
C GLY A 3 -24.64 -11.76 20.50
N ARG A 4 -23.80 -11.20 19.64
CA ARG A 4 -22.44 -10.78 20.04
C ARG A 4 -22.12 -9.38 19.49
N ARG A 5 -22.38 -8.36 20.31
CA ARG A 5 -21.87 -6.99 20.12
C ARG A 5 -20.38 -6.98 20.50
N ARG A 6 -19.49 -6.54 19.60
CA ARG A 6 -18.08 -6.29 19.91
C ARG A 6 -17.93 -4.92 20.57
N ALA A 7 -17.28 -4.91 21.72
CA ALA A 7 -17.01 -3.72 22.53
C ALA A 7 -16.04 -2.75 21.85
N ALA A 8 -16.34 -1.45 21.94
CA ALA A 8 -15.49 -0.36 21.48
C ALA A 8 -14.32 -0.14 22.44
N ARG A 9 -13.09 -0.20 21.93
CA ARG A 9 -11.86 0.06 22.70
C ARG A 9 -11.61 1.57 22.77
N LYS A 10 -11.89 2.19 23.92
CA LYS A 10 -11.55 3.59 24.19
C LYS A 10 -10.03 3.75 24.20
N ARG A 11 -9.49 4.69 23.40
CA ARG A 11 -8.08 5.09 23.40
C ARG A 11 -7.88 6.11 24.51
N THR A 12 -7.22 5.72 25.60
CA THR A 12 -6.76 6.63 26.65
C THR A 12 -5.49 7.34 26.18
N LEU A 13 -5.53 8.68 26.15
CA LEU A 13 -4.35 9.52 25.97
C LEU A 13 -3.53 9.53 27.27
N PRO A 14 -2.18 9.46 27.22
CA PRO A 14 -1.38 9.64 28.42
C PRO A 14 -1.36 11.13 28.84
N ARG A 15 -1.62 11.31 30.14
CA ARG A 15 -1.68 12.54 30.91
C ARG A 15 -0.26 13.12 31.10
N ALA A 16 -0.19 14.44 31.12
CA ALA A 16 1.01 15.23 31.37
C ALA A 16 1.75 14.80 32.66
N LEU A 17 3.08 14.78 32.59
CA LEU A 17 3.98 14.72 33.74
C LEU A 17 4.84 15.99 33.74
N THR A 18 4.41 16.93 34.56
CA THR A 18 5.21 18.05 35.06
C THR A 18 6.17 17.55 36.15
N SER A 19 7.44 17.89 36.02
CA SER A 19 8.41 17.95 37.12
C SER A 19 9.40 19.06 36.76
N GLN A 20 9.20 20.30 37.20
CA GLN A 20 9.76 20.80 38.45
C GLN A 20 11.14 20.17 38.73
N PHE A 21 12.18 20.80 38.20
CA PHE A 21 13.51 20.71 38.79
C PHE A 21 13.86 22.06 39.37
N ALA A 22 14.04 22.01 40.69
CA ALA A 22 14.30 23.12 41.58
C ALA A 22 15.63 23.79 41.26
N LEU A 23 15.63 25.12 41.34
CA LEU A 23 16.85 25.92 41.43
C LEU A 23 17.60 25.51 42.71
N PRO A 24 18.92 25.35 42.69
CA PRO A 24 19.67 25.23 43.93
C PRO A 24 19.67 26.60 44.63
N SER A 25 18.98 26.69 45.77
CA SER A 25 19.10 27.81 46.70
C SER A 25 20.58 28.06 47.01
N ALA A 26 21.02 29.30 46.75
CA ALA A 26 22.24 29.83 47.33
C ALA A 26 22.08 29.85 48.86
N ALA A 27 22.87 29.03 49.56
CA ALA A 27 23.03 29.16 51.00
C ALA A 27 23.93 30.38 51.27
N ALA A 28 23.32 31.57 51.30
CA ALA A 28 23.95 32.75 51.87
C ALA A 28 23.88 32.62 53.39
N ALA A 29 25.01 32.33 54.03
CA ALA A 29 25.15 32.43 55.49
C ALA A 29 25.16 33.91 55.88
N THR A 30 23.97 34.50 56.06
CA THR A 30 23.80 35.82 56.69
C THR A 30 23.82 35.65 58.20
N LEU A 31 24.89 36.11 58.83
CA LEU A 31 25.05 36.21 60.27
C LEU A 31 24.33 37.49 60.73
N VAL A 32 23.13 37.35 61.31
CA VAL A 32 22.36 38.46 61.90
C VAL A 32 22.49 38.35 63.42
N PHE A 33 23.16 39.30 64.06
CA PHE A 33 23.12 39.48 65.51
C PHE A 33 21.96 40.40 65.88
N THR A 34 20.87 39.84 66.41
CA THR A 34 19.87 40.61 67.16
C THR A 34 20.18 40.49 68.65
N THR A 35 20.55 41.60 69.28
CA THR A 35 20.80 41.69 70.72
C THR A 35 19.50 42.02 71.45
N THR A 36 19.12 41.21 72.43
CA THR A 36 18.29 41.67 73.56
C THR A 36 18.68 40.85 74.78
N GLY A 37 19.13 41.53 75.84
CA GLY A 37 19.90 40.93 76.93
C GLY A 37 19.13 40.58 78.20
N ALA A 38 19.81 39.81 79.06
CA ALA A 38 19.78 39.79 80.54
C ALA A 38 20.84 38.74 80.99
N THR A 39 22.06 39.15 81.41
CA THR A 39 22.56 39.25 82.81
C THR A 39 22.47 37.94 83.62
N MET A 40 23.49 37.35 84.28
CA MET A 40 24.91 37.64 84.57
C MET A 40 25.56 36.32 85.05
N ALA A 41 26.79 36.02 84.61
CA ALA A 41 27.78 35.29 85.41
C ALA A 41 29.17 35.62 84.87
N GLY A 42 30.01 36.20 85.73
CA GLY A 42 31.35 36.68 85.41
C GLY A 42 32.28 35.56 84.96
N SER A 43 32.36 35.36 83.65
CA SER A 43 33.63 35.11 82.97
C SER A 43 33.94 36.42 82.25
N ALA A 44 35.20 36.86 82.26
CA ALA A 44 35.63 38.03 81.51
C ALA A 44 34.94 38.02 80.13
N PRO A 45 34.44 39.18 79.63
CA PRO A 45 33.92 39.19 78.27
C PRO A 45 35.02 38.54 77.43
N LEU A 46 34.70 37.46 76.70
CA LEU A 46 35.47 37.17 75.51
C LEU A 46 35.21 38.40 74.63
N GLU A 47 35.94 39.48 74.90
CA GLU A 47 36.22 40.49 73.92
C GLU A 47 36.87 39.68 72.82
N LEU A 48 36.08 39.39 71.80
CA LEU A 48 36.59 38.97 70.54
C LEU A 48 37.39 40.16 70.04
N GLN A 49 38.64 40.27 70.50
CA GLN A 49 39.63 41.21 70.01
C GLN A 49 40.03 40.72 68.62
N ALA A 50 39.08 40.84 67.69
CA ALA A 50 39.37 40.76 66.28
C ALA A 50 40.24 41.97 66.00
N THR A 51 41.54 41.71 65.81
CA THR A 51 42.45 42.77 65.40
C THR A 51 42.01 43.27 64.02
N PRO A 52 42.36 44.50 63.63
CA PRO A 52 42.10 44.99 62.27
C PRO A 52 42.61 44.01 61.20
N VAL A 53 43.66 43.24 61.52
CA VAL A 53 44.25 42.19 60.69
C VAL A 53 43.31 40.99 60.55
N ASP A 54 42.66 40.54 61.63
CA ASP A 54 41.71 39.42 61.60
C ASP A 54 40.45 39.74 60.77
N ILE A 55 39.96 40.99 60.88
CA ILE A 55 38.81 41.46 60.09
C ILE A 55 39.18 41.56 58.61
N ALA A 56 40.36 42.10 58.30
CA ALA A 56 40.87 42.19 56.92
C ALA A 56 41.07 40.79 56.29
N LEU A 57 41.57 39.83 57.07
CA LEU A 57 41.74 38.45 56.62
C LEU A 57 40.39 37.77 56.33
N ALA A 58 39.41 37.93 57.22
CA ALA A 58 38.06 37.39 57.00
C ALA A 58 37.38 38.04 55.78
N GLN A 59 37.55 39.34 55.57
CA GLN A 59 37.04 40.05 54.38
C GLN A 59 37.72 39.55 53.09
N SER A 60 39.04 39.32 53.12
CA SER A 60 39.81 38.75 52.01
C SER A 60 39.33 37.33 51.65
N GLN A 61 39.19 36.46 52.65
CA GLN A 61 38.73 35.08 52.45
C GLN A 61 37.30 35.02 51.90
N VAL A 62 36.40 35.91 52.34
CA VAL A 62 35.04 36.01 51.79
C VAL A 62 35.04 36.55 50.35
N SER A 63 35.95 37.48 50.01
CA SER A 63 36.08 37.96 48.62
C SER A 63 36.63 36.89 47.67
N GLU A 64 37.65 36.13 48.07
CA GLU A 64 38.18 35.00 47.29
C GLU A 64 37.11 33.90 47.11
N SER A 65 36.41 33.56 48.19
CA SER A 65 35.30 32.60 48.15
C SER A 65 34.21 33.05 47.18
N ARG A 66 33.84 34.34 47.18
CA ARG A 66 32.84 34.93 46.25
C ARG A 66 33.28 34.83 44.79
N SER A 67 34.54 35.13 44.48
CA SER A 67 35.08 34.99 43.12
C SER A 67 35.08 33.55 42.64
N ASP A 68 35.33 32.57 43.52
CA ASP A 68 35.29 31.16 43.16
C ASP A 68 33.86 30.68 42.85
N VAL A 69 32.85 31.14 43.60
CA VAL A 69 31.45 30.81 43.30
C VAL A 69 30.99 31.44 42.00
N GLU A 70 31.42 32.67 41.70
CA GLU A 70 31.09 33.38 40.46
C GLU A 70 31.72 32.70 39.23
N ALA A 71 33.01 32.35 39.32
CA ALA A 71 33.72 31.57 38.29
C ALA A 71 33.15 30.14 38.11
N LEU A 72 32.58 29.54 39.16
CA LEU A 72 31.87 28.26 39.07
C LEU A 72 30.49 28.41 38.43
N ALA A 73 29.79 29.52 38.71
CA ALA A 73 28.48 29.84 38.12
C ALA A 73 28.59 30.10 36.62
N GLU A 74 29.62 30.84 36.16
CA GLU A 74 29.91 31.05 34.75
C GLU A 74 30.20 29.72 34.02
N ARG A 75 31.11 28.90 34.56
CA ARG A 75 31.41 27.57 34.00
C ARG A 75 30.17 26.67 33.91
N ARG A 76 29.29 26.71 34.91
CA ARG A 76 28.01 25.98 34.86
C ARG A 76 27.11 26.50 33.74
N SER A 77 26.97 27.82 33.60
CA SER A 77 26.19 28.46 32.54
C SER A 77 26.68 28.06 31.15
N GLU A 78 27.99 28.13 30.90
CA GLU A 78 28.62 27.73 29.64
C GLU A 78 28.43 26.23 29.36
N THR A 79 28.60 25.39 30.38
CA THR A 79 28.40 23.93 30.25
C THR A 79 26.93 23.61 29.93
N THR A 80 25.98 24.30 30.57
CA THR A 80 24.55 24.13 30.24
C THR A 80 24.20 24.63 28.84
N GLY A 81 24.77 25.75 28.39
CA GLY A 81 24.56 26.29 27.05
C GLY A 81 25.10 25.38 25.95
N THR A 82 26.31 24.85 26.13
CA THR A 82 26.92 23.87 25.22
C THR A 82 26.14 22.55 25.21
N ALA A 83 25.71 22.05 26.37
CA ALA A 83 24.86 20.85 26.46
C ALA A 83 23.52 21.04 25.72
N ALA A 84 22.85 22.19 25.87
CA ALA A 84 21.61 22.49 25.17
C ALA A 84 21.78 22.51 23.64
N LEU A 85 22.88 23.09 23.14
CA LEU A 85 23.20 23.11 21.70
C LEU A 85 23.43 21.69 21.14
N LEU A 86 24.17 20.85 21.85
CA LEU A 86 24.41 19.46 21.45
C LEU A 86 23.11 18.65 21.44
N GLN A 87 22.25 18.84 22.45
CA GLN A 87 20.95 18.17 22.51
C GLN A 87 20.04 18.60 21.35
N GLY A 88 20.00 19.89 21.01
CA GLY A 88 19.24 20.39 19.88
C GLY A 88 19.73 19.82 18.54
N ARG A 89 21.05 19.73 18.35
CA ARG A 89 21.65 19.10 17.17
C ARG A 89 21.28 17.61 17.07
N GLN A 90 21.34 16.88 18.18
CA GLN A 90 20.97 15.46 18.20
C GLN A 90 19.49 15.26 17.87
N GLN A 91 18.60 16.05 18.47
CA GLN A 91 17.16 16.01 18.19
C GLN A 91 16.84 16.30 16.72
N GLU A 92 17.56 17.24 16.10
CA GLU A 92 17.40 17.55 14.67
C GLU A 92 17.84 16.39 13.78
N GLN A 93 18.99 15.77 14.08
CA GLN A 93 19.46 14.57 13.37
C GLN A 93 18.45 13.42 13.51
N ASP A 94 17.91 13.20 14.71
CA ASP A 94 16.90 12.18 14.97
C ASP A 94 15.58 12.48 14.23
N ARG A 95 15.20 13.75 14.08
CA ARG A 95 14.05 14.17 13.27
C ARG A 95 14.26 13.85 11.80
N ILE A 96 15.40 14.24 11.24
CA ILE A 96 15.77 13.98 9.84
C ILE A 96 15.80 12.46 9.58
N ALA A 97 16.39 11.69 10.49
CA ALA A 97 16.46 10.24 10.39
C ALA A 97 15.06 9.60 10.39
N ARG A 98 14.16 10.02 11.32
CA ARG A 98 12.78 9.54 11.37
C ARG A 98 11.98 9.91 10.12
N ASP A 99 12.14 11.13 9.62
CA ASP A 99 11.46 11.56 8.39
C ASP A 99 11.96 10.79 7.17
N LYS A 100 13.26 10.52 7.08
CA LYS A 100 13.84 9.67 6.03
C LYS A 100 13.31 8.24 6.10
N GLN A 101 13.26 7.65 7.30
CA GLN A 101 12.68 6.32 7.52
C GLN A 101 11.19 6.27 7.17
N ARG A 102 10.40 7.28 7.57
CA ARG A 102 8.97 7.37 7.24
C ARG A 102 8.74 7.47 5.74
N LYS A 103 9.50 8.31 5.03
CA LYS A 103 9.44 8.43 3.57
C LYS A 103 9.83 7.13 2.88
N ALA A 104 10.90 6.47 3.32
CA ALA A 104 11.32 5.20 2.77
C ALA A 104 10.28 4.09 2.99
N LEU A 105 9.65 4.05 4.17
CA LEU A 105 8.58 3.09 4.47
C LEU A 105 7.33 3.36 3.64
N ALA A 106 6.95 4.63 3.45
CA ALA A 106 5.82 5.01 2.61
C ALA A 106 6.05 4.58 1.16
N LYS A 107 7.23 4.87 0.60
CA LYS A 107 7.63 4.45 -0.75
C LYS A 107 7.58 2.92 -0.91
N LYS A 108 8.13 2.17 0.05
CA LYS A 108 8.06 0.70 0.04
C LYS A 108 6.63 0.17 0.04
N LYS A 109 5.75 0.75 0.86
CA LYS A 109 4.33 0.38 0.91
C LYS A 109 3.60 0.68 -0.39
N GLU A 110 3.90 1.81 -1.03
CA GLU A 110 3.34 2.17 -2.33
C GLU A 110 3.79 1.20 -3.44
N GLU A 111 5.08 0.86 -3.48
CA GLU A 111 5.64 -0.13 -4.41
C GLU A 111 5.03 -1.52 -4.20
N GLU A 112 4.84 -1.95 -2.95
CA GLU A 112 4.21 -3.23 -2.62
C GLU A 112 2.71 -3.24 -3.01
N ALA A 113 1.98 -2.16 -2.72
CA ALA A 113 0.59 -2.02 -3.11
C ALA A 113 0.43 -2.03 -4.64
N GLU A 114 1.35 -1.40 -5.37
CA GLU A 114 1.34 -1.40 -6.82
C GLU A 114 1.60 -2.79 -7.40
N LYS A 115 2.60 -3.51 -6.89
CA LYS A 115 2.87 -4.90 -7.29
C LYS A 115 1.66 -5.79 -7.06
N LYS A 116 0.98 -5.64 -5.93
CA LYS A 116 -0.23 -6.41 -5.62
C LYS A 116 -1.36 -6.09 -6.59
N ARG A 117 -1.60 -4.81 -6.90
CA ARG A 117 -2.60 -4.39 -7.91
C ARG A 117 -2.30 -4.98 -9.29
N GLN A 118 -1.04 -4.93 -9.73
CA GLN A 118 -0.61 -5.50 -11.00
C GLN A 118 -0.81 -7.01 -11.06
N GLU A 119 -0.50 -7.72 -9.97
CA GLU A 119 -0.71 -9.17 -9.90
C GLU A 119 -2.20 -9.53 -9.94
N GLU A 120 -3.05 -8.82 -9.21
CA GLU A 120 -4.51 -9.01 -9.24
C GLU A 120 -5.09 -8.71 -10.62
N ALA A 121 -4.65 -7.62 -11.27
CA ALA A 121 -5.04 -7.28 -12.63
C ALA A 121 -4.60 -8.35 -13.64
N ARG A 122 -3.38 -8.90 -13.50
CA ARG A 122 -2.89 -10.01 -14.33
C ARG A 122 -3.72 -11.27 -14.13
N LYS A 123 -4.04 -11.63 -12.89
CA LYS A 123 -4.90 -12.80 -12.61
C LYS A 123 -6.30 -12.61 -13.20
N ALA A 124 -6.86 -11.40 -13.06
CA ALA A 124 -8.17 -11.06 -13.61
C ALA A 124 -8.20 -11.07 -15.15
N SER A 125 -7.10 -10.70 -15.81
CA SER A 125 -6.99 -10.75 -17.28
C SER A 125 -6.76 -12.16 -17.82
N GLN A 126 -6.19 -13.07 -17.01
CA GLN A 126 -5.85 -14.43 -17.43
C GLN A 126 -6.95 -15.48 -17.18
N ARG A 127 -8.12 -15.08 -16.64
CA ARG A 127 -9.25 -15.99 -16.47
C ARG A 127 -9.92 -16.35 -17.80
N TRP A 128 -10.52 -17.52 -17.84
CA TRP A 128 -11.31 -17.99 -18.98
C TRP A 128 -12.80 -17.93 -18.66
N VAL A 129 -13.62 -17.58 -19.66
CA VAL A 129 -15.08 -17.57 -19.57
C VAL A 129 -15.71 -18.22 -20.78
N PHE A 130 -16.99 -18.55 -20.65
CA PHE A 130 -17.76 -19.14 -21.73
C PHE A 130 -18.11 -18.09 -22.81
N PRO A 131 -18.06 -18.43 -24.12
CA PRO A 131 -18.22 -17.46 -25.20
C PRO A 131 -19.65 -16.95 -25.43
N ILE A 132 -20.66 -17.59 -24.84
CA ILE A 132 -22.08 -17.26 -25.03
C ILE A 132 -22.89 -17.55 -23.75
N GLY A 133 -23.97 -16.82 -23.51
CA GLY A 133 -24.82 -16.99 -22.33
C GLY A 133 -25.70 -18.25 -22.37
N LYS A 134 -27.01 -18.08 -22.60
CA LYS A 134 -27.94 -19.20 -22.79
C LYS A 134 -27.79 -19.76 -24.21
N TYR A 135 -27.62 -21.06 -24.34
CA TYR A 135 -27.48 -21.73 -25.63
C TYR A 135 -28.02 -23.17 -25.58
N ARG A 136 -28.19 -23.77 -26.75
CA ARG A 136 -28.35 -25.22 -26.93
C ARG A 136 -27.17 -25.75 -27.73
N TYR A 137 -26.48 -26.76 -27.21
CA TYR A 137 -25.42 -27.45 -27.95
C TYR A 137 -26.04 -28.25 -29.10
N THR A 138 -25.67 -27.95 -30.35
CA THR A 138 -26.29 -28.59 -31.52
C THR A 138 -25.34 -29.45 -32.32
N SER A 139 -24.03 -29.18 -32.29
CA SER A 139 -23.07 -29.99 -33.03
C SER A 139 -21.66 -29.93 -32.42
N GLY A 140 -20.98 -31.07 -32.46
CA GLY A 140 -19.63 -31.23 -31.93
C GLY A 140 -18.51 -31.20 -32.96
N PHE A 141 -17.28 -31.11 -32.45
CA PHE A 141 -16.05 -31.18 -33.24
C PHE A 141 -15.84 -32.58 -33.81
N GLY A 142 -15.38 -32.69 -35.06
CA GLY A 142 -15.03 -33.97 -35.67
C GLY A 142 -15.30 -34.06 -37.17
N SER A 143 -14.80 -35.13 -37.79
CA SER A 143 -14.99 -35.39 -39.23
C SER A 143 -16.39 -35.90 -39.53
N ARG A 144 -17.05 -35.31 -40.53
CA ARG A 144 -18.37 -35.73 -41.04
C ARG A 144 -18.49 -35.43 -42.52
N TRP A 145 -19.03 -36.39 -43.28
CA TRP A 145 -19.25 -36.28 -44.72
C TRP A 145 -18.01 -35.80 -45.49
N GLY A 146 -16.84 -36.35 -45.17
CA GLY A 146 -15.56 -36.00 -45.80
C GLY A 146 -14.98 -34.64 -45.41
N ARG A 147 -15.58 -33.92 -44.44
CA ARG A 147 -15.08 -32.62 -43.97
C ARG A 147 -14.96 -32.55 -42.45
N LEU A 148 -13.87 -31.96 -41.96
CA LEU A 148 -13.70 -31.65 -40.55
C LEU A 148 -14.62 -30.49 -40.13
N HIS A 149 -15.41 -30.70 -39.09
CA HIS A 149 -16.01 -29.64 -38.31
C HIS A 149 -15.02 -29.16 -37.25
N ALA A 150 -14.38 -28.02 -37.52
CA ALA A 150 -13.25 -27.49 -36.77
C ALA A 150 -13.63 -26.84 -35.41
N GLY A 151 -14.88 -26.95 -34.99
CA GLY A 151 -15.40 -26.28 -33.81
C GLY A 151 -16.63 -26.96 -33.24
N ILE A 152 -17.36 -26.23 -32.41
CA ILE A 152 -18.67 -26.59 -31.89
C ILE A 152 -19.72 -25.58 -32.32
N ASP A 153 -20.97 -26.03 -32.43
CA ASP A 153 -22.10 -25.17 -32.77
C ASP A 153 -23.01 -25.01 -31.55
N LEU A 154 -23.23 -23.75 -31.15
CA LEU A 154 -24.03 -23.35 -30.00
C LEU A 154 -25.22 -22.52 -30.49
N ALA A 155 -26.39 -23.13 -30.58
CA ALA A 155 -27.60 -22.47 -31.06
C ALA A 155 -28.14 -21.47 -30.03
N ALA A 156 -28.45 -20.27 -30.50
CA ALA A 156 -29.06 -19.19 -29.73
C ALA A 156 -29.81 -18.24 -30.68
N PRO A 157 -30.73 -17.39 -30.20
CA PRO A 157 -31.35 -16.37 -31.03
C PRO A 157 -30.32 -15.42 -31.67
N VAL A 158 -30.66 -14.85 -32.82
CA VAL A 158 -29.88 -13.76 -33.44
C VAL A 158 -29.77 -12.59 -32.46
N GLY A 159 -28.61 -11.93 -32.41
CA GLY A 159 -28.31 -10.83 -31.51
C GLY A 159 -27.85 -11.25 -30.11
N THR A 160 -27.92 -12.54 -29.74
CA THR A 160 -27.42 -13.04 -28.44
C THR A 160 -25.96 -12.61 -28.24
N PRO A 161 -25.59 -11.94 -27.14
CA PRO A 161 -24.21 -11.46 -26.95
C PRO A 161 -23.18 -12.59 -27.00
N ILE A 162 -22.12 -12.36 -27.78
CA ILE A 162 -20.94 -13.22 -27.84
C ILE A 162 -19.78 -12.51 -27.16
N TYR A 163 -19.00 -13.27 -26.39
CA TYR A 163 -17.95 -12.75 -25.52
C TYR A 163 -16.58 -13.35 -25.87
N SER A 164 -15.52 -12.56 -25.68
CA SER A 164 -14.16 -13.07 -25.70
C SER A 164 -13.95 -14.04 -24.54
N VAL A 165 -13.46 -15.25 -24.82
CA VAL A 165 -13.24 -16.26 -23.78
C VAL A 165 -12.12 -15.90 -22.81
N SER A 166 -11.24 -14.96 -23.14
CA SER A 166 -10.12 -14.51 -22.29
C SER A 166 -9.58 -13.16 -22.76
N SER A 167 -8.58 -12.60 -22.09
CA SER A 167 -7.89 -11.42 -22.62
C SER A 167 -7.13 -11.77 -23.89
N GLY A 168 -7.07 -10.84 -24.82
CA GLY A 168 -6.40 -11.05 -26.09
C GLY A 168 -6.40 -9.83 -27.00
N VAL A 169 -5.89 -10.03 -28.22
CA VAL A 169 -5.87 -9.04 -29.30
C VAL A 169 -6.67 -9.58 -30.46
N VAL A 170 -7.58 -8.76 -30.98
CA VAL A 170 -8.36 -9.08 -32.18
C VAL A 170 -7.43 -9.09 -33.39
N ARG A 171 -7.22 -10.27 -33.99
CA ARG A 171 -6.38 -10.46 -35.19
C ARG A 171 -7.17 -10.34 -36.48
N ARG A 172 -8.48 -10.60 -36.44
CA ARG A 172 -9.39 -10.47 -37.58
C ARG A 172 -10.78 -10.11 -37.08
N ALA A 173 -11.45 -9.18 -37.78
CA ALA A 173 -12.86 -8.86 -37.61
C ALA A 173 -13.40 -8.49 -39.01
N ALA A 174 -13.96 -9.46 -39.72
CA ALA A 174 -14.36 -9.30 -41.12
C ALA A 174 -15.43 -10.31 -41.53
N HIS A 175 -16.08 -10.06 -42.68
CA HIS A 175 -16.90 -11.06 -43.35
C HIS A 175 -16.02 -11.97 -44.23
N THR A 176 -15.98 -13.28 -43.97
CA THR A 176 -15.15 -14.21 -44.76
C THR A 176 -15.84 -15.53 -45.08
N GLY A 177 -16.11 -15.76 -46.38
CA GLY A 177 -16.52 -17.04 -46.94
C GLY A 177 -17.60 -17.76 -46.14
N ALA A 178 -17.40 -19.07 -45.89
CA ALA A 178 -18.36 -19.91 -45.18
C ALA A 178 -18.63 -19.47 -43.74
N CYS A 179 -17.72 -18.73 -43.10
CA CYS A 179 -17.85 -18.33 -41.70
C CYS A 179 -18.64 -17.02 -41.53
N GLY A 180 -18.93 -16.30 -42.62
CA GLY A 180 -19.69 -15.04 -42.54
C GLY A 180 -18.94 -13.97 -41.73
N ASN A 181 -19.67 -13.17 -40.96
CA ASN A 181 -19.07 -12.22 -40.03
C ASN A 181 -18.35 -12.99 -38.92
N ASN A 182 -17.07 -12.69 -38.72
CA ASN A 182 -16.27 -13.43 -37.77
C ASN A 182 -15.15 -12.64 -37.13
N VAL A 183 -14.84 -13.05 -35.91
CA VAL A 183 -13.77 -12.49 -35.10
C VAL A 183 -12.75 -13.58 -34.79
N TRP A 184 -11.47 -13.24 -34.88
CA TRP A 184 -10.36 -14.07 -34.41
C TRP A 184 -9.63 -13.32 -33.31
N ILE A 185 -9.39 -13.98 -32.18
CA ILE A 185 -8.76 -13.39 -31.01
C ILE A 185 -7.57 -14.25 -30.63
N GLU A 186 -6.38 -13.64 -30.59
CA GLU A 186 -5.17 -14.26 -30.04
C GLU A 186 -5.07 -13.90 -28.57
N HIS A 187 -5.05 -14.93 -27.73
CA HIS A 187 -5.02 -14.78 -26.28
C HIS A 187 -3.59 -14.69 -25.74
N TRP A 188 -3.49 -14.30 -24.47
CA TRP A 188 -2.22 -14.13 -23.77
C TRP A 188 -1.33 -15.39 -23.72
N ASP A 189 -1.90 -16.60 -23.90
CA ASP A 189 -1.17 -17.87 -23.93
C ASP A 189 -0.81 -18.33 -25.36
N GLY A 190 -1.07 -17.51 -26.38
CA GLY A 190 -0.85 -17.82 -27.79
C GLY A 190 -2.00 -18.59 -28.45
N THR A 191 -3.00 -19.04 -27.69
CA THR A 191 -4.19 -19.69 -28.25
C THR A 191 -4.99 -18.69 -29.07
N VAL A 192 -5.44 -19.11 -30.24
CA VAL A 192 -6.36 -18.34 -31.06
C VAL A 192 -7.76 -18.95 -30.99
N THR A 193 -8.77 -18.11 -30.77
CA THR A 193 -10.18 -18.51 -30.88
C THR A 193 -10.85 -17.82 -32.03
N ARG A 194 -11.80 -18.53 -32.66
CA ARG A 194 -12.58 -18.03 -33.79
C ARG A 194 -14.07 -18.11 -33.48
N TYR A 195 -14.77 -17.03 -33.80
CA TYR A 195 -16.21 -16.86 -33.60
C TYR A 195 -16.85 -16.60 -34.97
N CYS A 196 -17.63 -17.55 -35.48
CA CYS A 196 -18.24 -17.50 -36.81
C CYS A 196 -19.75 -17.24 -36.75
N HIS A 197 -20.32 -16.95 -37.93
CA HIS A 197 -21.75 -16.75 -38.17
C HIS A 197 -22.36 -15.58 -37.40
N LEU A 198 -21.56 -14.60 -37.01
CA LEU A 198 -22.02 -13.45 -36.23
C LEU A 198 -23.03 -12.61 -37.02
N ASP A 199 -23.93 -11.94 -36.31
CA ASP A 199 -24.84 -10.96 -36.92
C ASP A 199 -24.11 -9.64 -37.13
N TYR A 200 -23.46 -9.15 -36.07
CA TYR A 200 -22.57 -7.99 -36.08
C TYR A 200 -21.32 -8.24 -35.23
N MET A 201 -20.29 -7.46 -35.49
CA MET A 201 -19.03 -7.41 -34.72
C MET A 201 -18.96 -6.06 -34.02
N SER A 202 -18.64 -6.06 -32.72
CA SER A 202 -18.48 -4.83 -31.91
C SER A 202 -17.02 -4.47 -31.64
N VAL A 203 -16.10 -5.11 -32.37
CA VAL A 203 -14.65 -4.95 -32.19
C VAL A 203 -13.95 -4.80 -33.53
N SER A 204 -12.77 -4.20 -33.49
CA SER A 204 -11.92 -3.94 -34.67
C SER A 204 -10.57 -4.64 -34.56
N VAL A 205 -9.92 -4.88 -35.69
CA VAL A 205 -8.56 -5.46 -35.73
C VAL A 205 -7.59 -4.60 -34.92
N GLY A 206 -6.75 -5.24 -34.10
CA GLY A 206 -5.80 -4.58 -33.19
C GLY A 206 -6.37 -4.22 -31.82
N GLN A 207 -7.69 -4.28 -31.63
CA GLN A 207 -8.33 -4.02 -30.34
C GLN A 207 -7.90 -5.07 -29.30
N ARG A 208 -7.55 -4.61 -28.10
CA ARG A 208 -7.39 -5.46 -26.92
C ARG A 208 -8.76 -5.70 -26.29
N VAL A 209 -9.03 -6.95 -25.94
CA VAL A 209 -10.27 -7.35 -25.29
C VAL A 209 -9.98 -8.00 -23.93
N ALA A 210 -10.89 -7.84 -22.98
CA ALA A 210 -10.86 -8.50 -21.68
C ALA A 210 -11.68 -9.82 -21.68
N PRO A 211 -11.46 -10.73 -20.71
CA PRO A 211 -12.31 -11.90 -20.55
C PRO A 211 -13.76 -11.50 -20.30
N GLY A 212 -14.68 -12.00 -21.12
CA GLY A 212 -16.11 -11.66 -21.03
C GLY A 212 -16.48 -10.33 -21.68
N GLU A 213 -15.54 -9.67 -22.36
CA GLU A 213 -15.88 -8.49 -23.17
C GLU A 213 -16.73 -8.90 -24.37
N LYS A 214 -17.79 -8.13 -24.64
CA LYS A 214 -18.69 -8.38 -25.77
C LYS A 214 -17.98 -8.07 -27.08
N ILE A 215 -17.92 -9.06 -27.97
CA ILE A 215 -17.26 -8.95 -29.28
C ILE A 215 -18.22 -8.93 -30.47
N GLY A 216 -19.49 -9.25 -30.23
CA GLY A 216 -20.52 -9.23 -31.27
C GLY A 216 -21.83 -9.81 -30.80
N GLY A 217 -22.71 -10.09 -31.77
CA GLY A 217 -23.96 -10.79 -31.58
C GLY A 217 -24.00 -12.08 -32.39
N ASN A 218 -24.58 -13.13 -31.82
CA ASN A 218 -24.88 -14.38 -32.51
C ASN A 218 -25.71 -14.10 -33.75
N GLY A 219 -25.49 -14.84 -34.84
CA GLY A 219 -26.20 -14.58 -36.09
C GLY A 219 -26.45 -15.83 -36.90
N ASN A 220 -26.60 -15.62 -38.20
CA ASN A 220 -26.81 -16.67 -39.18
C ASN A 220 -26.10 -16.35 -40.50
N THR A 221 -24.99 -15.60 -40.45
CA THR A 221 -24.28 -15.15 -41.65
C THR A 221 -23.34 -16.22 -42.22
N GLY A 222 -23.00 -16.11 -43.50
CA GLY A 222 -22.18 -17.11 -44.17
C GLY A 222 -22.96 -18.41 -44.41
N ARG A 223 -22.27 -19.56 -44.31
CA ARG A 223 -22.87 -20.87 -44.57
C ARG A 223 -23.38 -21.48 -43.26
N SER A 224 -24.59 -21.09 -42.90
CA SER A 224 -25.28 -21.54 -41.68
C SER A 224 -26.70 -22.02 -42.01
N TYR A 225 -27.16 -23.08 -41.33
CA TYR A 225 -28.49 -23.68 -41.52
C TYR A 225 -29.53 -23.20 -40.49
N GLY A 226 -29.14 -22.29 -39.61
CA GLY A 226 -29.98 -21.69 -38.58
C GLY A 226 -29.13 -20.93 -37.55
N PRO A 227 -29.71 -20.02 -36.73
CA PRO A 227 -28.92 -19.17 -35.84
C PRO A 227 -28.07 -19.95 -34.82
N HIS A 228 -26.75 -19.81 -34.89
CA HIS A 228 -25.80 -20.43 -33.97
C HIS A 228 -24.44 -19.76 -34.00
N LEU A 229 -23.70 -19.89 -32.89
CA LEU A 229 -22.28 -19.57 -32.82
C LEU A 229 -21.50 -20.82 -33.21
N HIS A 230 -20.69 -20.71 -34.27
CA HIS A 230 -19.63 -21.68 -34.52
C HIS A 230 -18.34 -21.21 -33.85
N PHE A 231 -17.84 -21.97 -32.88
CA PHE A 231 -16.70 -21.63 -32.03
C PHE A 231 -15.54 -22.61 -32.26
N GLU A 232 -14.38 -22.10 -32.67
CA GLU A 232 -13.15 -22.88 -32.85
C GLU A 232 -12.06 -22.46 -31.86
N VAL A 233 -11.19 -23.41 -31.51
CA VAL A 233 -10.00 -23.19 -30.67
C VAL A 233 -8.77 -23.73 -31.39
N ARG A 234 -7.72 -22.91 -31.46
CA ARG A 234 -6.45 -23.19 -32.17
C ARG A 234 -5.26 -22.84 -31.26
N PRO A 235 -4.74 -23.80 -30.47
CA PRO A 235 -3.61 -23.56 -29.57
C PRO A 235 -2.32 -23.17 -30.28
N GLY A 236 -2.13 -23.59 -31.54
CA GLY A 236 -0.95 -23.27 -32.36
C GLY A 236 -1.01 -21.92 -33.08
N GLY A 237 -1.85 -20.98 -32.64
CA GLY A 237 -2.01 -19.67 -33.27
C GLY A 237 -2.95 -19.66 -34.48
N MET A 238 -2.85 -18.61 -35.31
CA MET A 238 -3.73 -18.36 -36.47
C MET A 238 -3.71 -19.52 -37.49
N ASP A 239 -2.54 -20.11 -37.69
CA ASP A 239 -2.31 -21.23 -38.62
C ASP A 239 -2.31 -22.60 -37.89
N GLY A 240 -2.60 -22.60 -36.59
CA GLY A 240 -2.64 -23.79 -35.76
C GLY A 240 -3.81 -24.72 -36.12
N ALA A 241 -3.59 -26.03 -35.96
CA ALA A 241 -4.64 -27.02 -36.10
C ALA A 241 -5.75 -26.79 -35.05
N PRO A 242 -7.04 -26.90 -35.44
CA PRO A 242 -8.13 -26.76 -34.50
C PRO A 242 -8.21 -27.99 -33.60
N VAL A 243 -8.53 -27.78 -32.33
CA VAL A 243 -8.76 -28.84 -31.33
C VAL A 243 -10.22 -28.84 -30.90
N ASN A 244 -10.68 -29.94 -30.30
CA ASN A 244 -12.03 -30.03 -29.76
C ASN A 244 -12.26 -28.96 -28.67
N PRO A 245 -13.14 -27.96 -28.91
CA PRO A 245 -13.40 -26.90 -27.94
C PRO A 245 -13.99 -27.41 -26.62
N VAL A 246 -14.76 -28.51 -26.62
CA VAL A 246 -15.36 -29.06 -25.39
C VAL A 246 -14.27 -29.50 -24.42
N GLY A 247 -13.31 -30.30 -24.90
CA GLY A 247 -12.19 -30.77 -24.08
C GLY A 247 -11.30 -29.63 -23.60
N TRP A 248 -11.05 -28.66 -24.49
CA TRP A 248 -10.26 -27.48 -24.15
C TRP A 248 -10.95 -26.58 -23.11
N LEU A 249 -12.24 -26.28 -23.26
CA LEU A 249 -13.02 -25.51 -22.28
C LEU A 249 -13.05 -26.21 -20.91
N LYS A 250 -13.26 -27.54 -20.91
CA LYS A 250 -13.23 -28.35 -19.69
C LYS A 250 -11.88 -28.24 -18.96
N SER A 251 -10.76 -28.24 -19.70
CA SER A 251 -9.42 -28.05 -19.14
C SER A 251 -9.22 -26.68 -18.47
N LYS A 252 -10.05 -25.68 -18.82
CA LYS A 252 -10.07 -24.34 -18.21
C LYS A 252 -11.13 -24.19 -17.11
N GLY A 253 -11.78 -25.30 -16.71
CA GLY A 253 -12.85 -25.30 -15.69
C GLY A 253 -14.22 -24.88 -16.22
N LEU A 254 -14.42 -24.86 -17.54
CA LEU A 254 -15.67 -24.46 -18.19
C LEU A 254 -16.37 -25.69 -18.79
N GLY A 255 -17.52 -26.06 -18.26
CA GLY A 255 -18.33 -27.19 -18.76
C GLY A 255 -19.32 -26.79 -19.85
N ILE A 256 -19.61 -27.73 -20.75
CA ILE A 256 -20.72 -27.73 -21.71
C ILE A 256 -21.69 -28.82 -21.32
#